data_AF-A0A931WP64-F1
#
_entry.id   AF-A0A931WP64-F1
#
_cell.length_a   1.000
_cell.length_b   1.000
_cell.length_c   1.000
_cell.angle_alpha   90.00
_cell.angle_beta   90.00
_cell.angle_gamma   90.00
#
_symmetry.space_group_name_H-M   'P 1'
#
loop_
_entity.id
_entity.type
_entity.pdbx_description
1 polymer ?
#
loop_
_entity_poly.entity_id
_entity_poly.type
_entity_poly.pdbx_seq_one_letter_code
_entity_poly.pdbx_strand_id
1 'polypeptide(L)'
;MALLSKIFGDANLRVVKTFEPVVEEINALEARFEVLSPEELRTKTTEFRERLSKEETLDDILPEAFAAVREASKRTLGQRHFDVQLMGGIVLHQGKIAEMRTGEGKTLVATLPAYLNALTGKGVHIVTVNDYLSRRDAVWMGQIYDALGLTVGVLNHEASYLYDHSAKPPAEDAERDLLGSFRVVHDFLRPVSRKEAYAADITYGTNNEYGFDYLRDNMAYTLEQQTQHGYSFAIVDEVDSILIDEARTPLIISAPDEESGELYRTFARLVPRLKAPEDYTVDEKLKAVAITEEGIDKVEGLIGKKLYEGGHEAETIRLVHHLEQALRANALYLRDRDYVVKDGEVIIVDEFTGRLMPGRRWSEGLHQAIEAKESVQVQKESRTLATITFQNYFRMYEKLAGMTGTAATSAEEFHKVYKLDVVSVPTNKPNVRKDLPDLVFRTEKGKFMALASRVKALNEAGAPV
;
A
#
# COMPACT_ATOMS: atom_id res chain seq x y z
N MET A 1 33.42 -11.25 -19.40
CA MET A 1 32.22 -10.39 -19.59
C MET A 1 32.10 -9.86 -21.02
N ALA A 2 33.07 -9.13 -21.58
CA ALA A 2 32.94 -8.49 -22.91
C ALA A 2 32.85 -9.43 -24.14
N LEU A 3 33.28 -10.70 -24.02
CA LEU A 3 33.19 -11.69 -25.10
C LEU A 3 31.85 -12.43 -25.11
N LEU A 4 31.22 -12.61 -23.94
CA LEU A 4 29.89 -13.23 -23.79
C LEU A 4 28.77 -12.28 -24.24
N SER A 5 28.90 -10.98 -23.97
CA SER A 5 27.98 -9.96 -24.49
C SER A 5 28.03 -9.78 -26.01
N LYS A 6 29.17 -10.08 -26.65
CA LYS A 6 29.32 -10.08 -28.12
C LYS A 6 28.67 -11.28 -28.81
N ILE A 7 28.52 -12.42 -28.11
CA ILE A 7 27.96 -13.66 -28.68
C ILE A 7 26.46 -13.76 -28.40
N PHE A 8 26.01 -13.37 -27.20
CA PHE A 8 24.60 -13.45 -26.80
C PHE A 8 23.83 -12.14 -26.91
N GLY A 9 24.49 -11.01 -27.23
CA GLY A 9 23.88 -9.69 -27.21
C GLY A 9 23.52 -9.24 -25.79
N ASP A 10 23.27 -7.95 -25.62
CA ASP A 10 22.63 -7.45 -24.40
C ASP A 10 21.12 -7.73 -24.50
N ALA A 11 20.61 -8.60 -23.63
CA ALA A 11 19.19 -8.99 -23.62
C ALA A 11 18.26 -7.77 -23.46
N ASN A 12 18.69 -6.76 -22.69
CA ASN A 12 17.93 -5.52 -22.52
C ASN A 12 17.88 -4.72 -23.83
N LEU A 13 19.02 -4.57 -24.52
CA LEU A 13 19.04 -3.86 -25.82
C LEU A 13 18.18 -4.54 -26.88
N ARG A 14 18.10 -5.89 -26.87
CA ARG A 14 17.21 -6.61 -27.77
C ARG A 14 15.75 -6.29 -27.50
N VAL A 15 15.34 -6.29 -26.24
CA VAL A 15 13.96 -5.93 -25.85
C VAL A 15 13.63 -4.49 -26.25
N VAL A 16 14.49 -3.53 -25.93
CA VAL A 16 14.26 -2.12 -26.29
C VAL A 16 14.10 -1.91 -27.80
N LYS A 17 14.92 -2.60 -28.61
CA LYS A 17 14.81 -2.55 -30.08
C LYS A 17 13.48 -3.07 -30.62
N THR A 18 12.81 -3.98 -29.92
CA THR A 18 11.48 -4.44 -30.35
C THR A 18 10.41 -3.35 -30.27
N PHE A 19 10.66 -2.27 -29.51
CA PHE A 19 9.72 -1.16 -29.37
C PHE A 19 9.90 -0.08 -30.44
N GLU A 20 11.06 -0.03 -31.12
CA GLU A 20 11.35 1.00 -32.13
C GLU A 20 10.28 1.06 -33.24
N PRO A 21 9.81 -0.06 -33.84
CA PRO A 21 8.78 0.00 -34.88
C PRO A 21 7.45 0.60 -34.40
N VAL A 22 7.04 0.27 -33.17
CA VAL A 22 5.81 0.79 -32.56
C VAL A 22 5.95 2.29 -32.28
N VAL A 23 7.12 2.74 -31.81
CA VAL A 23 7.43 4.16 -31.60
C VAL A 23 7.41 4.92 -32.93
N GLU A 24 7.97 4.36 -34.00
CA GLU A 24 7.92 4.93 -35.35
C GLU A 24 6.48 5.07 -35.86
N GLU A 25 5.63 4.08 -35.61
CA GLU A 25 4.20 4.13 -35.95
C GLU A 25 3.48 5.25 -35.18
N ILE A 26 3.70 5.35 -33.86
CA ILE A 26 3.15 6.44 -33.03
C ILE A 26 3.63 7.80 -33.56
N ASN A 27 4.90 7.92 -33.93
CA ASN A 27 5.47 9.14 -34.50
C ASN A 27 4.82 9.48 -35.85
N ALA A 28 4.56 8.51 -36.72
CA ALA A 28 3.91 8.72 -38.01
C ALA A 28 2.45 9.20 -37.87
N LEU A 29 1.78 8.85 -36.77
CA LEU A 29 0.41 9.27 -36.48
C LEU A 29 0.31 10.72 -36.00
N GLU A 30 1.41 11.37 -35.59
CA GLU A 30 1.39 12.70 -34.96
C GLU A 30 0.64 13.75 -35.81
N ALA A 31 0.95 13.85 -37.10
CA ALA A 31 0.31 14.81 -38.00
C ALA A 31 -1.21 14.60 -38.14
N ARG A 32 -1.68 13.35 -38.00
CA ARG A 32 -3.11 13.00 -38.06
C ARG A 32 -3.84 13.44 -36.80
N PHE A 33 -3.21 13.35 -35.63
CA PHE A 33 -3.81 13.76 -34.36
C PHE A 33 -3.72 15.28 -34.14
N GLU A 34 -2.66 15.94 -34.63
CA GLU A 34 -2.48 17.39 -34.49
C GLU A 34 -3.62 18.20 -35.13
N VAL A 35 -4.18 17.73 -36.25
CA VAL A 35 -5.27 18.41 -36.96
C VAL A 35 -6.66 18.22 -36.33
N LEU A 36 -6.81 17.28 -35.38
CA LEU A 36 -8.10 17.04 -34.72
C LEU A 36 -8.47 18.22 -33.82
N SER A 37 -9.75 18.58 -33.78
CA SER A 37 -10.29 19.48 -32.76
C SER A 37 -10.27 18.80 -31.37
N PRO A 38 -10.42 19.56 -30.26
CA PRO A 38 -10.55 18.97 -28.93
C PRO A 38 -11.70 17.95 -28.81
N GLU A 39 -12.82 18.20 -29.48
CA GLU A 39 -13.98 17.30 -29.48
C GLU A 39 -13.73 16.02 -30.26
N GLU A 40 -13.07 16.12 -31.43
CA GLU A 40 -12.67 14.94 -32.22
C GLU A 40 -11.63 14.09 -31.48
N LEU A 41 -10.66 14.74 -30.82
CA LEU A 41 -9.66 14.04 -30.01
C LEU A 41 -10.32 13.30 -28.83
N ARG A 42 -11.29 13.93 -28.15
CA ARG A 42 -12.07 13.30 -27.08
C ARG A 42 -12.90 12.13 -27.59
N THR A 43 -13.49 12.26 -28.77
CA THR A 43 -14.31 11.22 -29.42
C THR A 43 -13.52 9.95 -29.73
N LYS A 44 -12.18 10.04 -29.87
CA LYS A 44 -11.32 8.87 -30.05
C LYS A 44 -11.45 7.82 -28.94
N THR A 45 -11.68 8.25 -27.70
CA THR A 45 -11.91 7.32 -26.58
C THR A 45 -13.13 6.43 -26.82
N THR A 46 -14.23 6.99 -27.34
CA THR A 46 -15.43 6.22 -27.69
C THR A 46 -15.14 5.27 -28.85
N GLU A 47 -14.45 5.74 -29.90
CA GLU A 47 -14.04 4.91 -31.04
C GLU A 47 -13.18 3.72 -30.60
N PHE A 48 -12.19 3.92 -29.72
CA PHE A 48 -11.35 2.85 -29.21
C PHE A 48 -12.13 1.85 -28.36
N ARG A 49 -13.04 2.31 -27.48
CA ARG A 49 -13.92 1.43 -26.70
C ARG A 49 -14.80 0.55 -27.59
N GLU A 50 -15.37 1.14 -28.65
CA GLU A 50 -16.14 0.39 -29.64
C GLU A 50 -15.30 -0.65 -30.39
N ARG A 51 -14.07 -0.32 -30.78
CA ARG A 51 -13.13 -1.26 -31.42
C ARG A 51 -12.78 -2.43 -30.51
N LEU A 52 -12.51 -2.17 -29.22
CA LEU A 52 -12.26 -3.23 -28.23
C LEU A 52 -13.48 -4.15 -28.06
N SER A 53 -14.71 -3.62 -28.16
CA SER A 53 -15.92 -4.45 -28.15
C SER A 53 -16.11 -5.33 -29.39
N LYS A 54 -15.39 -5.04 -30.49
CA LYS A 54 -15.44 -5.73 -31.78
C LYS A 54 -14.23 -6.66 -31.99
N GLU A 55 -13.66 -7.16 -30.89
CA GLU A 55 -12.55 -8.13 -30.84
C GLU A 55 -11.14 -7.59 -31.14
N GLU A 56 -10.94 -6.28 -31.33
CA GLU A 56 -9.58 -5.72 -31.31
C GLU A 56 -8.98 -5.78 -29.90
N THR A 57 -7.66 -5.97 -29.82
CA THR A 57 -6.92 -6.01 -28.56
C THR A 57 -6.36 -4.65 -28.17
N LEU A 58 -5.91 -4.51 -26.92
CA LEU A 58 -5.20 -3.30 -26.47
C LEU A 58 -3.90 -3.06 -27.26
N ASP A 59 -3.21 -4.13 -27.69
CA ASP A 59 -1.99 -4.03 -28.48
C ASP A 59 -2.28 -3.50 -29.89
N ASP A 60 -3.41 -3.89 -30.50
CA ASP A 60 -3.82 -3.43 -31.84
C ASP A 60 -4.08 -1.93 -31.88
N ILE A 61 -4.68 -1.37 -30.83
CA ILE A 61 -5.00 0.06 -30.73
C ILE A 61 -3.89 0.89 -30.08
N LEU A 62 -2.83 0.25 -29.55
CA LEU A 62 -1.79 0.92 -28.76
C LEU A 62 -1.17 2.11 -29.49
N PRO A 63 -0.77 2.02 -30.78
CA PRO A 63 -0.16 3.15 -31.47
C PRO A 63 -1.06 4.39 -31.53
N GLU A 64 -2.35 4.18 -31.86
CA GLU A 64 -3.33 5.27 -31.96
C GLU A 64 -3.71 5.83 -30.58
N ALA A 65 -3.84 4.98 -29.56
CA ALA A 65 -4.10 5.41 -28.19
C ALA A 65 -2.93 6.25 -27.62
N PHE A 66 -1.68 5.82 -27.85
CA PHE A 66 -0.50 6.56 -27.40
C PHE A 66 -0.34 7.90 -28.14
N ALA A 67 -0.67 7.93 -29.44
CA ALA A 67 -0.70 9.17 -30.21
C ALA A 67 -1.76 10.16 -29.67
N ALA A 68 -2.95 9.66 -29.29
CA ALA A 68 -4.01 10.48 -28.67
C ALA A 68 -3.55 11.09 -27.33
N VAL A 69 -2.94 10.29 -26.47
CA VAL A 69 -2.39 10.75 -25.17
C VAL A 69 -1.28 11.77 -25.35
N ARG A 70 -0.35 11.54 -26.29
CA ARG A 70 0.71 12.50 -26.61
C ARG A 70 0.13 13.85 -27.06
N GLU A 71 -0.86 13.83 -27.94
CA GLU A 71 -1.49 15.06 -28.42
C GLU A 71 -2.26 15.78 -27.31
N ALA A 72 -3.00 15.05 -26.47
CA ALA A 72 -3.67 15.60 -25.30
C ALA A 72 -2.67 16.25 -24.32
N SER A 73 -1.52 15.60 -24.07
CA SER A 73 -0.43 16.14 -23.25
C SER A 73 0.19 17.41 -23.83
N LYS A 74 0.42 17.44 -25.15
CA LYS A 74 0.93 18.63 -25.84
C LYS A 74 -0.02 19.82 -25.70
N ARG A 75 -1.34 19.59 -25.82
CA ARG A 75 -2.37 20.66 -25.73
C ARG A 75 -2.59 21.17 -24.31
N THR A 76 -2.61 20.27 -23.34
CA THR A 76 -2.97 20.60 -21.95
C THR A 76 -1.77 21.08 -21.13
N LEU A 77 -0.63 20.40 -21.25
CA LEU A 77 0.56 20.66 -20.44
C LEU A 77 1.70 21.31 -21.22
N GLY A 78 1.60 21.41 -22.55
CA GLY A 78 2.71 21.86 -23.40
C GLY A 78 3.84 20.83 -23.49
N GLN A 79 3.58 19.57 -23.13
CA GLN A 79 4.59 18.52 -23.03
C GLN A 79 4.31 17.42 -24.04
N ARG A 80 5.19 17.27 -25.04
CA ARG A 80 5.17 16.16 -25.99
C ARG A 80 6.03 15.02 -25.44
N HIS A 81 5.48 13.81 -25.34
CA HIS A 81 6.26 12.64 -24.93
C HIS A 81 7.47 12.41 -25.84
N PHE A 82 8.64 12.21 -25.26
CA PHE A 82 9.85 11.75 -25.96
C PHE A 82 9.71 10.28 -26.37
N ASP A 83 10.53 9.84 -27.33
CA ASP A 83 10.49 8.46 -27.82
C ASP A 83 10.85 7.45 -26.73
N VAL A 84 11.81 7.79 -25.85
CA VAL A 84 12.13 6.96 -24.67
C VAL A 84 10.96 6.88 -23.68
N GLN A 85 10.10 7.91 -23.62
CA GLN A 85 8.91 7.90 -22.78
C GLN A 85 7.83 6.99 -23.37
N LEU A 86 7.68 6.96 -24.71
CA LEU A 86 6.82 5.98 -25.37
C LEU A 86 7.30 4.54 -25.12
N MET A 87 8.62 4.29 -25.20
CA MET A 87 9.20 2.98 -24.87
C MET A 87 8.88 2.58 -23.42
N GLY A 88 9.04 3.50 -22.46
CA GLY A 88 8.65 3.28 -21.07
C GLY A 88 7.16 2.93 -20.92
N GLY A 89 6.29 3.61 -21.66
CA GLY A 89 4.85 3.33 -21.68
C GLY A 89 4.52 1.93 -22.20
N ILE A 90 5.23 1.47 -23.24
CA ILE A 90 5.10 0.11 -23.79
C ILE A 90 5.55 -0.93 -22.75
N VAL A 91 6.69 -0.69 -22.08
CA VAL A 91 7.18 -1.59 -21.00
C VAL A 91 6.14 -1.74 -19.89
N LEU A 92 5.56 -0.62 -19.44
CA LEU A 92 4.51 -0.64 -18.42
C LEU A 92 3.25 -1.38 -18.92
N HIS A 93 2.82 -1.15 -20.16
CA HIS A 93 1.68 -1.86 -20.73
C HIS A 93 1.87 -3.38 -20.75
N GLN A 94 3.10 -3.85 -20.99
CA GLN A 94 3.48 -5.26 -20.99
C GLN A 94 3.56 -5.90 -19.58
N GLY A 95 3.23 -5.18 -18.51
CA GLY A 95 3.29 -5.72 -17.15
C GLY A 95 4.72 -5.92 -16.65
N LYS A 96 5.62 -4.98 -16.97
CA LYS A 96 7.04 -5.02 -16.60
C LYS A 96 7.44 -3.77 -15.82
N ILE A 97 8.68 -3.77 -15.32
CA ILE A 97 9.27 -2.60 -14.67
C ILE A 97 10.06 -1.77 -15.70
N ALA A 98 9.64 -0.53 -15.90
CA ALA A 98 10.39 0.45 -16.68
C ALA A 98 11.43 1.14 -15.78
N GLU A 99 12.70 0.77 -15.93
CA GLU A 99 13.79 1.48 -15.27
C GLU A 99 14.14 2.74 -16.10
N MET A 100 13.71 3.90 -15.58
CA MET A 100 13.90 5.22 -16.18
C MET A 100 14.53 6.14 -15.14
N ARG A 101 15.66 6.77 -15.49
CA ARG A 101 16.40 7.63 -14.56
C ARG A 101 15.53 8.78 -14.02
N THR A 102 15.84 9.24 -12.82
CA THR A 102 15.17 10.41 -12.22
C THR A 102 15.28 11.61 -13.15
N GLY A 103 14.15 12.26 -13.44
CA GLY A 103 14.06 13.36 -14.38
C GLY A 103 13.65 12.99 -15.81
N GLU A 104 13.56 11.69 -16.15
CA GLU A 104 13.09 11.24 -17.49
C GLU A 104 11.56 11.38 -17.67
N GLY A 105 10.82 11.83 -16.65
CA GLY A 105 9.38 12.12 -16.74
C GLY A 105 8.46 10.91 -16.52
N LYS A 106 8.78 10.03 -15.57
CA LYS A 106 7.99 8.83 -15.20
C LYS A 106 6.49 9.10 -15.02
N THR A 107 6.13 10.20 -14.34
CA THR A 107 4.75 10.63 -14.14
C THR A 107 4.00 10.81 -15.47
N LEU A 108 4.64 11.43 -16.46
CA LEU A 108 4.05 11.62 -17.78
C LEU A 108 4.03 10.31 -18.60
N VAL A 109 5.01 9.42 -18.39
CA VAL A 109 5.06 8.09 -19.04
C VAL A 109 3.87 7.24 -18.65
N ALA A 110 3.48 7.22 -17.36
CA ALA A 110 2.39 6.40 -16.87
C ALA A 110 1.02 6.72 -17.51
N THR A 111 0.84 7.92 -18.08
CA THR A 111 -0.43 8.30 -18.71
C THR A 111 -0.75 7.49 -19.96
N LEU A 112 0.29 7.06 -20.69
CA LEU A 112 0.15 6.27 -21.91
C LEU A 112 -0.50 4.90 -21.63
N PRO A 113 0.10 4.01 -20.79
CA PRO A 113 -0.51 2.72 -20.47
C PRO A 113 -1.74 2.86 -19.59
N ALA A 114 -1.84 3.87 -18.72
CA ALA A 114 -3.02 4.05 -17.88
C ALA A 114 -4.26 4.37 -18.73
N TYR A 115 -4.15 5.32 -19.66
CA TYR A 115 -5.23 5.62 -20.62
C TYR A 115 -5.62 4.37 -21.41
N LEU A 116 -4.65 3.71 -22.05
CA LEU A 116 -4.91 2.54 -22.90
C LEU A 116 -5.65 1.43 -22.14
N ASN A 117 -5.17 1.05 -20.96
CA ASN A 117 -5.78 -0.03 -20.19
C ASN A 117 -7.12 0.36 -19.56
N ALA A 118 -7.32 1.65 -19.24
CA ALA A 118 -8.60 2.15 -18.73
C ALA A 118 -9.73 2.08 -19.77
N LEU A 119 -9.41 1.99 -21.06
CA LEU A 119 -10.41 1.78 -22.12
C LEU A 119 -11.21 0.48 -21.96
N THR A 120 -10.70 -0.50 -21.21
CA THR A 120 -11.43 -1.74 -20.89
C THR A 120 -12.60 -1.53 -19.93
N GLY A 121 -12.68 -0.38 -19.24
CA GLY A 121 -13.70 -0.09 -18.23
C GLY A 121 -13.54 -0.87 -16.92
N LYS A 122 -12.43 -1.58 -16.72
CA LYS A 122 -12.13 -2.36 -15.50
C LYS A 122 -11.39 -1.58 -14.40
N GLY A 123 -11.06 -0.31 -14.64
CA GLY A 123 -10.29 0.53 -13.75
C GLY A 123 -8.77 0.30 -13.82
N VAL A 124 -8.00 1.37 -13.61
CA VAL A 124 -6.53 1.33 -13.48
C VAL A 124 -6.10 2.03 -12.19
N HIS A 125 -5.24 1.40 -11.42
CA HIS A 125 -4.69 1.97 -10.18
C HIS A 125 -3.27 2.50 -10.42
N ILE A 126 -3.04 3.77 -10.10
CA ILE A 126 -1.70 4.37 -10.09
C ILE A 126 -1.29 4.57 -8.63
N VAL A 127 -0.26 3.81 -8.25
CA VAL A 127 0.19 3.69 -6.87
C VAL A 127 1.42 4.55 -6.66
N THR A 128 1.38 5.40 -5.64
CA THR A 128 2.46 6.30 -5.25
C THR A 128 2.83 6.08 -3.77
N VAL A 129 3.93 6.70 -3.31
CA VAL A 129 4.43 6.51 -1.94
C VAL A 129 3.73 7.39 -0.89
N ASN A 130 3.05 8.47 -1.28
CA ASN A 130 2.38 9.35 -0.31
C ASN A 130 1.24 10.17 -0.91
N ASP A 131 0.39 10.68 -0.02
CA ASP A 131 -0.82 11.43 -0.34
C ASP A 131 -0.58 12.73 -1.13
N TYR A 132 0.57 13.38 -0.92
CA TYR A 132 0.93 14.57 -1.68
C TYR A 132 1.20 14.24 -3.14
N LEU A 133 1.97 13.17 -3.41
CA LEU A 133 2.28 12.73 -4.76
C LEU A 133 1.03 12.21 -5.48
N SER A 134 0.15 11.46 -4.80
CA SER A 134 -1.09 10.99 -5.42
C SER A 134 -1.97 12.15 -5.87
N ARG A 135 -2.14 13.20 -5.04
CA ARG A 135 -2.88 14.42 -5.43
C ARG A 135 -2.17 15.17 -6.54
N ARG A 136 -0.86 15.40 -6.41
CA ARG A 136 -0.07 16.19 -7.37
C ARG A 136 -0.14 15.57 -8.75
N ASP A 137 0.06 14.27 -8.84
CA ASP A 137 0.13 13.57 -10.11
C ASP A 137 -1.27 13.41 -10.72
N ALA A 138 -2.30 13.20 -9.89
CA ALA A 138 -3.70 13.21 -10.35
C ALA A 138 -4.14 14.58 -10.88
N VAL A 139 -3.79 15.69 -10.22
CA VAL A 139 -4.12 17.05 -10.70
C VAL A 139 -3.34 17.39 -11.96
N TRP A 140 -2.06 17.02 -11.98
CA TRP A 140 -1.19 17.34 -13.11
C TRP A 140 -1.54 16.52 -14.35
N MET A 141 -1.65 15.19 -14.23
CA MET A 141 -1.98 14.30 -15.35
C MET A 141 -3.48 14.21 -15.62
N GLY A 142 -4.34 14.56 -14.65
CA GLY A 142 -5.81 14.58 -14.77
C GLY A 142 -6.29 15.42 -15.94
N GLN A 143 -5.59 16.50 -16.25
CA GLN A 143 -5.86 17.35 -17.42
C GLN A 143 -5.79 16.56 -18.73
N ILE A 144 -4.84 15.63 -18.87
CA ILE A 144 -4.69 14.78 -20.06
C ILE A 144 -5.86 13.80 -20.17
N TYR A 145 -6.19 13.14 -19.05
CA TYR A 145 -7.26 12.16 -19.00
C TYR A 145 -8.64 12.80 -19.24
N ASP A 146 -8.90 13.96 -18.63
CA ASP A 146 -10.13 14.74 -18.82
C ASP A 146 -10.29 15.22 -20.26
N ALA A 147 -9.21 15.70 -20.89
CA ALA A 147 -9.20 16.07 -22.31
C ALA A 147 -9.56 14.90 -23.24
N LEU A 148 -9.24 13.67 -22.83
CA LEU A 148 -9.62 12.44 -23.52
C LEU A 148 -10.94 11.83 -23.00
N GLY A 149 -11.61 12.47 -22.05
CA GLY A 149 -12.91 12.04 -21.53
C GLY A 149 -12.88 10.87 -20.55
N LEU A 150 -11.72 10.58 -19.92
CA LEU A 150 -11.64 9.65 -18.80
C LEU A 150 -11.79 10.37 -17.47
N THR A 151 -12.34 9.66 -16.49
CA THR A 151 -12.49 10.12 -15.10
C THR A 151 -11.29 9.71 -14.25
N VAL A 152 -10.94 10.54 -13.26
CA VAL A 152 -9.79 10.30 -12.39
C VAL A 152 -10.19 10.45 -10.92
N GLY A 153 -9.98 9.40 -10.13
CA GLY A 153 -10.17 9.39 -8.69
C GLY A 153 -8.85 9.54 -7.94
N VAL A 154 -8.91 10.04 -6.70
CA VAL A 154 -7.77 10.14 -5.78
C VAL A 154 -8.15 9.62 -4.40
N LEU A 155 -7.31 8.77 -3.85
CA LEU A 155 -7.43 8.20 -2.51
C LEU A 155 -6.36 8.78 -1.60
N ASN A 156 -6.79 9.40 -0.51
CA ASN A 156 -5.96 9.82 0.61
C ASN A 156 -6.53 9.33 1.93
N HIS A 157 -5.74 9.41 2.99
CA HIS A 157 -6.10 8.82 4.28
C HIS A 157 -7.47 9.24 4.82
N GLU A 158 -7.74 10.56 4.82
CA GLU A 158 -8.95 11.14 5.41
C GLU A 158 -10.04 11.47 4.39
N ALA A 159 -9.72 11.50 3.10
CA ALA A 159 -10.61 11.99 2.05
C ALA A 159 -10.37 11.29 0.71
N SER A 160 -11.38 11.35 -0.15
CA SER A 160 -11.26 10.90 -1.53
C SER A 160 -11.80 11.98 -2.46
N TYR A 161 -11.26 12.04 -3.67
CA TYR A 161 -11.54 13.11 -4.63
C TYR A 161 -11.80 12.54 -6.02
N LEU A 162 -12.56 13.29 -6.83
CA LEU A 162 -12.54 13.18 -8.28
C LEU A 162 -11.87 14.42 -8.85
N TYR A 163 -11.10 14.22 -9.91
CA TYR A 163 -10.65 15.32 -10.76
C TYR A 163 -11.86 15.96 -11.45
N ASP A 164 -11.94 17.28 -11.38
CA ASP A 164 -12.99 18.10 -11.96
C ASP A 164 -12.38 19.44 -12.39
N HIS A 165 -12.24 19.66 -13.70
CA HIS A 165 -11.63 20.87 -14.25
C HIS A 165 -12.36 22.18 -13.89
N SER A 166 -13.58 22.09 -13.35
CA SER A 166 -14.44 23.22 -12.99
C SER A 166 -14.44 23.50 -11.49
N ALA A 167 -13.89 22.57 -10.69
CA ALA A 167 -13.79 22.72 -9.25
C ALA A 167 -12.82 23.85 -8.90
N LYS A 168 -13.32 24.83 -8.15
CA LYS A 168 -12.51 25.89 -7.54
C LYS A 168 -11.93 25.40 -6.21
N PRO A 169 -10.72 25.81 -5.83
CA PRO A 169 -10.17 25.47 -4.51
C PRO A 169 -11.10 25.97 -3.39
N PRO A 170 -11.15 25.27 -2.24
CA PRO A 170 -11.84 25.76 -1.06
C PRO A 170 -11.34 27.15 -0.66
N ALA A 171 -12.24 28.03 -0.19
CA ALA A 171 -11.91 29.42 0.15
C ALA A 171 -10.84 29.56 1.27
N GLU A 172 -10.63 28.51 2.06
CA GLU A 172 -9.67 28.47 3.18
C GLU A 172 -8.19 28.45 2.73
N ASP A 173 -7.89 28.10 1.48
CA ASP A 173 -6.50 28.06 0.99
C ASP A 173 -5.94 29.43 0.56
N ALA A 174 -6.80 30.44 0.37
CA ALA A 174 -6.40 31.77 -0.06
C ALA A 174 -5.52 32.52 0.95
N GLU A 175 -5.68 32.27 2.26
CA GLU A 175 -4.81 32.84 3.31
C GLU A 175 -3.46 32.12 3.41
N ARG A 176 -3.38 30.84 3.01
CA ARG A 176 -2.17 30.01 3.07
C ARG A 176 -1.21 30.26 1.91
N ASP A 177 -1.76 30.59 0.74
CA ASP A 177 -1.01 30.90 -0.48
C ASP A 177 -0.16 32.18 -0.39
N LEU A 178 -0.50 33.11 0.52
CA LEU A 178 0.25 34.35 0.76
C LEU A 178 1.68 34.12 1.28
N LEU A 179 1.96 32.95 1.87
CA LEU A 179 3.26 32.61 2.47
C LEU A 179 4.22 31.90 1.49
N GLY A 180 3.83 31.69 0.23
CA GLY A 180 4.71 31.19 -0.82
C GLY A 180 5.24 29.77 -0.60
N SER A 181 4.67 29.00 0.34
CA SER A 181 5.01 27.60 0.56
C SER A 181 4.01 26.71 -0.17
N PHE A 182 4.44 26.08 -1.26
CA PHE A 182 3.76 25.02 -2.01
C PHE A 182 2.34 25.39 -2.50
N ARG A 183 2.23 25.81 -3.77
CA ARG A 183 0.95 25.92 -4.49
C ARG A 183 0.06 24.72 -4.17
N VAL A 184 -1.12 25.03 -3.65
CA VAL A 184 -2.18 24.13 -3.24
C VAL A 184 -2.50 23.10 -4.34
N VAL A 185 -2.48 21.81 -3.98
CA VAL A 185 -2.83 20.69 -4.86
C VAL A 185 -4.24 20.19 -4.55
N HIS A 186 -5.16 21.13 -4.36
CA HIS A 186 -6.60 20.87 -4.29
C HIS A 186 -7.36 21.52 -5.45
N ASP A 187 -6.67 22.33 -6.26
CA ASP A 187 -7.20 22.79 -7.54
C ASP A 187 -7.63 21.58 -8.36
N PHE A 188 -8.84 21.67 -8.92
CA PHE A 188 -9.46 20.62 -9.71
C PHE A 188 -9.82 19.33 -8.96
N LEU A 189 -9.84 19.32 -7.61
CA LEU A 189 -10.26 18.14 -6.84
C LEU A 189 -11.58 18.40 -6.12
N ARG A 190 -12.62 17.63 -6.49
CA ARG A 190 -13.91 17.64 -5.82
C ARG A 190 -14.00 16.48 -4.83
N PRO A 191 -14.30 16.72 -3.54
CA PRO A 191 -14.49 15.64 -2.56
C PRO A 191 -15.63 14.70 -2.98
N VAL A 192 -15.41 13.41 -2.80
CA VAL A 192 -16.36 12.33 -3.08
C VAL A 192 -16.25 11.21 -2.05
N SER A 193 -17.21 10.30 -2.07
CA SER A 193 -17.07 9.05 -1.33
C SER A 193 -15.93 8.19 -1.90
N ARG A 194 -15.34 7.35 -1.06
CA ARG A 194 -14.27 6.43 -1.50
C ARG A 194 -14.73 5.47 -2.60
N LYS A 195 -16.00 5.04 -2.55
CA LYS A 195 -16.63 4.21 -3.59
C LYS A 195 -16.73 4.93 -4.94
N GLU A 196 -17.08 6.22 -4.94
CA GLU A 196 -17.10 7.04 -6.17
C GLU A 196 -15.69 7.26 -6.74
N ALA A 197 -14.67 7.40 -5.89
CA ALA A 197 -13.29 7.52 -6.36
C ALA A 197 -12.81 6.25 -7.06
N TYR A 198 -13.09 5.06 -6.52
CA TYR A 198 -12.79 3.78 -7.19
C TYR A 198 -13.58 3.56 -8.48
N ALA A 199 -14.76 4.16 -8.62
CA ALA A 199 -15.58 4.03 -9.83
C ALA A 199 -15.03 4.84 -11.03
N ALA A 200 -13.98 5.64 -10.83
CA ALA A 200 -13.30 6.34 -11.89
C ALA A 200 -12.52 5.37 -12.80
N ASP A 201 -12.33 5.76 -14.07
CA ASP A 201 -11.56 4.97 -15.04
C ASP A 201 -10.11 4.74 -14.57
N ILE A 202 -9.54 5.75 -13.89
CA ILE A 202 -8.19 5.72 -13.31
C ILE A 202 -8.28 6.23 -11.88
N THR A 203 -7.69 5.51 -10.93
CA THR A 203 -7.62 5.94 -9.53
C THR A 203 -6.15 6.11 -9.16
N TYR A 204 -5.80 7.26 -8.57
CA TYR A 204 -4.51 7.49 -7.92
C TYR A 204 -4.64 7.24 -6.42
N GLY A 205 -3.61 6.66 -5.82
CA GLY A 205 -3.61 6.42 -4.38
C GLY A 205 -2.22 6.07 -3.86
N THR A 206 -2.14 5.83 -2.57
CA THR A 206 -0.94 5.26 -1.96
C THR A 206 -1.08 3.75 -1.85
N ASN A 207 0.04 3.04 -1.85
CA ASN A 207 0.10 1.62 -1.54
C ASN A 207 -0.66 1.28 -0.24
N ASN A 208 -0.48 2.09 0.80
CA ASN A 208 -1.16 1.94 2.08
C ASN A 208 -2.68 2.04 1.93
N GLU A 209 -3.20 3.07 1.28
CA GLU A 209 -4.65 3.27 1.14
C GLU A 209 -5.31 2.13 0.36
N TYR A 210 -4.70 1.68 -0.74
CA TYR A 210 -5.15 0.52 -1.51
C TYR A 210 -5.19 -0.76 -0.66
N GLY A 211 -4.14 -1.04 0.09
CA GLY A 211 -4.10 -2.25 0.92
C GLY A 211 -5.05 -2.17 2.12
N PHE A 212 -5.20 -1.01 2.75
CA PHE A 212 -6.15 -0.82 3.85
C PHE A 212 -7.60 -0.90 3.41
N ASP A 213 -7.93 -0.42 2.21
CA ASP A 213 -9.27 -0.59 1.65
C ASP A 213 -9.60 -2.04 1.39
N TYR A 214 -8.68 -2.82 0.86
CA TYR A 214 -8.86 -4.26 0.75
C TYR A 214 -9.13 -4.92 2.11
N LEU A 215 -8.33 -4.58 3.13
CA LEU A 215 -8.54 -5.13 4.47
C LEU A 215 -9.91 -4.71 5.04
N ARG A 216 -10.32 -3.44 4.87
CA ARG A 216 -11.64 -2.94 5.29
C ARG A 216 -12.79 -3.61 4.55
N ASP A 217 -12.67 -3.82 3.25
CA ASP A 217 -13.69 -4.47 2.44
C ASP A 217 -13.90 -5.94 2.85
N ASN A 218 -12.86 -6.62 3.33
CA ASN A 218 -12.96 -7.99 3.86
C ASN A 218 -13.48 -8.06 5.32
N MET A 219 -13.68 -6.91 5.96
CA MET A 219 -14.33 -6.79 7.27
C MET A 219 -15.73 -6.16 7.17
N ALA A 220 -16.17 -5.78 5.98
CA ALA A 220 -17.49 -5.22 5.74
C ALA A 220 -18.59 -6.26 6.01
N TYR A 221 -19.71 -5.82 6.60
CA TYR A 221 -20.83 -6.71 6.92
C TYR A 221 -21.71 -7.01 5.70
N THR A 222 -21.76 -6.09 4.74
CA THR A 222 -22.54 -6.25 3.49
C THR A 222 -21.71 -5.87 2.27
N LEU A 223 -22.08 -6.40 1.10
CA LEU A 223 -21.37 -6.14 -0.15
C LEU A 223 -21.46 -4.67 -0.58
N GLU A 224 -22.54 -3.98 -0.22
CA GLU A 224 -22.76 -2.58 -0.59
C GLU A 224 -21.76 -1.63 0.09
N GLN A 225 -21.23 -2.05 1.25
CA GLN A 225 -20.23 -1.31 2.04
C GLN A 225 -18.82 -1.42 1.46
N GLN A 226 -18.56 -2.38 0.57
CA GLN A 226 -17.27 -2.51 -0.10
C GLN A 226 -17.02 -1.34 -1.07
N THR A 227 -15.75 -0.94 -1.15
CA THR A 227 -15.32 0.24 -1.92
C THR A 227 -14.51 -0.15 -3.16
N GLN A 228 -13.56 -1.08 -3.01
CA GLN A 228 -12.78 -1.60 -4.12
C GLN A 228 -13.61 -2.54 -4.98
N HIS A 229 -13.32 -2.54 -6.27
CA HIS A 229 -13.85 -3.51 -7.20
C HIS A 229 -12.85 -3.76 -8.32
N GLY A 230 -12.60 -5.03 -8.61
CA GLY A 230 -11.63 -5.43 -9.62
C GLY A 230 -10.17 -5.18 -9.22
N TYR A 231 -9.29 -6.05 -9.68
CA TYR A 231 -7.84 -5.87 -9.61
C TYR A 231 -7.30 -6.03 -11.02
N SER A 232 -7.61 -5.08 -11.92
CA SER A 232 -7.27 -5.27 -13.34
C SER A 232 -5.84 -4.85 -13.64
N PHE A 233 -5.49 -3.58 -13.46
CA PHE A 233 -4.14 -3.10 -13.74
C PHE A 233 -3.65 -2.11 -12.67
N ALA A 234 -2.46 -2.37 -12.13
CA ALA A 234 -1.75 -1.45 -11.25
C ALA A 234 -0.41 -1.03 -11.86
N ILE A 235 -0.14 0.28 -11.82
CA ILE A 235 1.16 0.88 -12.13
C ILE A 235 1.73 1.43 -10.84
N VAL A 236 2.87 0.89 -10.38
CA VAL A 236 3.53 1.30 -9.15
C VAL A 236 4.68 2.27 -9.47
N ASP A 237 4.53 3.54 -9.08
CA ASP A 237 5.65 4.50 -9.11
C ASP A 237 6.59 4.27 -7.94
N GLU A 238 7.89 4.52 -8.15
CA GLU A 238 8.98 4.16 -7.24
C GLU A 238 8.83 2.71 -6.72
N VAL A 239 8.69 1.78 -7.68
CA VAL A 239 8.36 0.36 -7.43
C VAL A 239 9.35 -0.35 -6.49
N ASP A 240 10.61 0.06 -6.47
CA ASP A 240 11.62 -0.43 -5.51
C ASP A 240 11.31 0.02 -4.08
N SER A 241 10.92 1.28 -3.89
CA SER A 241 10.51 1.78 -2.58
C SER A 241 9.29 1.02 -2.05
N ILE A 242 8.28 0.79 -2.91
CA ILE A 242 7.00 0.19 -2.48
C ILE A 242 7.08 -1.34 -2.37
N LEU A 243 7.60 -2.03 -3.39
CA LEU A 243 7.56 -3.49 -3.47
C LEU A 243 8.77 -4.19 -2.84
N ILE A 244 9.80 -3.44 -2.44
CA ILE A 244 10.97 -4.00 -1.74
C ILE A 244 11.10 -3.39 -0.35
N ASP A 245 11.23 -2.06 -0.24
CA ASP A 245 11.55 -1.43 1.04
C ASP A 245 10.35 -1.38 1.99
N GLU A 246 9.20 -0.89 1.54
CA GLU A 246 7.96 -0.85 2.34
C GLU A 246 7.32 -2.24 2.48
N ALA A 247 7.58 -3.15 1.54
CA ALA A 247 7.06 -4.52 1.56
C ALA A 247 7.63 -5.42 2.66
N ARG A 248 8.57 -4.93 3.48
CA ARG A 248 9.16 -5.70 4.59
C ARG A 248 8.21 -5.89 5.77
N THR A 249 7.26 -4.99 5.95
CA THR A 249 6.27 -5.05 7.03
C THR A 249 4.88 -5.27 6.45
N PRO A 250 4.07 -6.18 7.01
CA PRO A 250 2.70 -6.35 6.57
C PRO A 250 1.85 -5.11 6.92
N LEU A 251 0.79 -4.91 6.14
CA LEU A 251 -0.31 -4.03 6.52
C LEU A 251 -1.16 -4.73 7.58
N ILE A 252 -1.54 -3.98 8.61
CA ILE A 252 -2.27 -4.47 9.77
C ILE A 252 -3.34 -3.46 10.13
N ILE A 253 -4.61 -3.90 10.19
CA ILE A 253 -5.64 -3.16 10.90
C ILE A 253 -5.71 -3.70 12.32
N SER A 254 -5.47 -2.83 13.29
CA SER A 254 -5.63 -3.14 14.69
C SER A 254 -6.77 -2.31 15.28
N ALA A 255 -7.57 -2.91 16.14
CA ALA A 255 -8.49 -2.16 16.99
C ALA A 255 -7.93 -2.06 18.41
N PRO A 256 -8.09 -0.91 19.08
CA PRO A 256 -7.87 -0.85 20.51
C PRO A 256 -8.83 -1.85 21.15
N ASP A 257 -8.31 -2.70 22.02
CA ASP A 257 -9.17 -3.58 22.77
C ASP A 257 -10.00 -2.74 23.76
N GLU A 258 -11.33 -2.70 23.54
CA GLU A 258 -12.28 -2.05 24.46
C GLU A 258 -12.50 -2.87 25.74
N GLU A 259 -11.76 -3.97 25.90
CA GLU A 259 -11.75 -4.72 27.14
C GLU A 259 -11.34 -3.83 28.31
N SER A 260 -12.32 -3.50 29.14
CA SER A 260 -12.11 -2.89 30.42
C SER A 260 -11.28 -3.88 31.23
N GLY A 261 -10.04 -3.49 31.59
CA GLY A 261 -9.23 -4.26 32.53
C GLY A 261 -9.96 -4.57 33.86
N GLU A 262 -11.10 -3.93 34.11
CA GLU A 262 -12.04 -4.29 35.17
C GLU A 262 -12.64 -5.69 35.05
N LEU A 263 -13.01 -6.17 33.85
CA LEU A 263 -13.56 -7.53 33.71
C LEU A 263 -12.51 -8.58 34.03
N TYR A 264 -11.28 -8.43 33.52
CA TYR A 264 -10.16 -9.30 33.89
C TYR A 264 -9.91 -9.30 35.41
N ARG A 265 -9.89 -8.13 36.05
CA ARG A 265 -9.74 -8.02 37.51
C ARG A 265 -10.91 -8.66 38.26
N THR A 266 -12.12 -8.55 37.73
CA THR A 266 -13.33 -9.12 38.34
C THR A 266 -13.22 -10.64 38.33
N PHE A 267 -13.00 -11.25 37.16
CA PHE A 267 -12.87 -12.70 37.06
C PHE A 267 -11.62 -13.25 37.77
N ALA A 268 -10.49 -12.52 37.77
CA ALA A 268 -9.32 -12.90 38.55
C ALA A 268 -9.58 -12.96 40.07
N ARG A 269 -10.52 -12.18 40.61
CA ARG A 269 -10.95 -12.25 42.01
C ARG A 269 -11.97 -13.36 42.28
N LEU A 270 -12.74 -13.74 41.26
CA LEU A 270 -13.82 -14.73 41.37
C LEU A 270 -13.31 -16.16 41.22
N VAL A 271 -12.49 -16.41 40.20
CA VAL A 271 -12.01 -17.74 39.83
C VAL A 271 -11.32 -18.49 40.99
N PRO A 272 -10.52 -17.85 41.88
CA PRO A 272 -9.95 -18.54 43.04
C PRO A 272 -10.97 -19.11 44.04
N ARG A 273 -12.25 -18.70 43.95
CA ARG A 273 -13.35 -19.24 44.77
C ARG A 273 -13.98 -20.50 44.18
N LEU A 274 -13.64 -20.84 42.93
CA LEU A 274 -14.08 -22.03 42.23
C LEU A 274 -13.13 -23.20 42.55
N LYS A 275 -13.68 -24.41 42.64
CA LYS A 275 -12.99 -25.64 42.99
C LYS A 275 -13.09 -26.64 41.85
N ALA A 276 -11.96 -27.26 41.51
CA ALA A 276 -11.96 -28.42 40.64
C ALA A 276 -12.04 -29.71 41.48
N PRO A 277 -12.78 -30.74 41.03
CA PRO A 277 -13.46 -30.83 39.73
C PRO A 277 -14.92 -30.33 39.72
N GLU A 278 -15.45 -29.86 40.86
CA GLU A 278 -16.89 -29.57 41.01
C GLU A 278 -17.35 -28.40 40.14
N ASP A 279 -16.67 -27.25 40.22
CA ASP A 279 -17.02 -26.02 39.52
C ASP A 279 -16.39 -25.93 38.11
N TYR A 280 -15.29 -26.64 37.87
CA TYR A 280 -14.63 -26.71 36.56
C TYR A 280 -13.73 -27.95 36.45
N THR A 281 -13.49 -28.38 35.21
CA THR A 281 -12.60 -29.49 34.88
C THR A 281 -11.37 -28.99 34.14
N VAL A 282 -10.23 -29.66 34.37
CA VAL A 282 -8.94 -29.32 33.77
C VAL A 282 -8.43 -30.53 33.00
N ASP A 283 -8.13 -30.33 31.72
CA ASP A 283 -7.38 -31.28 30.92
C ASP A 283 -5.95 -30.76 30.71
N GLU A 284 -5.00 -31.30 31.48
CA GLU A 284 -3.59 -30.92 31.40
C GLU A 284 -2.95 -31.33 30.07
N LYS A 285 -3.42 -32.40 29.42
CA LYS A 285 -2.87 -32.84 28.12
C LYS A 285 -3.29 -31.91 27.01
N LEU A 286 -4.54 -31.46 27.02
CA LEU A 286 -5.07 -30.52 26.03
C LEU A 286 -4.84 -29.06 26.42
N LYS A 287 -4.30 -28.77 27.61
CA LYS A 287 -4.21 -27.43 28.20
C LYS A 287 -5.55 -26.67 28.07
N ALA A 288 -6.63 -27.35 28.42
CA ALA A 288 -7.99 -26.84 28.34
C ALA A 288 -8.65 -26.84 29.73
N VAL A 289 -9.52 -25.86 29.96
CA VAL A 289 -10.36 -25.76 31.15
C VAL A 289 -11.81 -25.61 30.68
N ALA A 290 -12.72 -26.36 31.29
CA ALA A 290 -14.15 -26.26 31.00
C ALA A 290 -14.93 -26.06 32.30
N ILE A 291 -15.79 -25.05 32.35
CA ILE A 291 -16.66 -24.78 33.49
C ILE A 291 -17.81 -25.78 33.51
N THR A 292 -18.22 -26.23 34.70
CA THR A 292 -19.38 -27.13 34.88
C THR A 292 -20.67 -26.33 35.08
N GLU A 293 -21.83 -26.99 35.03
CA GLU A 293 -23.11 -26.35 35.36
C GLU A 293 -23.10 -25.76 36.78
N GLU A 294 -22.55 -26.48 37.77
CA GLU A 294 -22.41 -25.99 39.15
C GLU A 294 -21.52 -24.73 39.23
N GLY A 295 -20.44 -24.71 38.45
CA GLY A 295 -19.56 -23.55 38.34
C GLY A 295 -20.23 -22.35 37.69
N ILE A 296 -21.06 -22.57 36.67
CA ILE A 296 -21.85 -21.52 36.02
C ILE A 296 -22.79 -20.89 37.04
N ASP A 297 -23.61 -21.68 37.73
CA ASP A 297 -24.56 -21.19 38.74
C ASP A 297 -23.86 -20.36 39.83
N LYS A 298 -22.69 -20.82 40.26
CA LYS A 298 -21.88 -20.13 41.26
C LYS A 298 -21.31 -18.81 40.76
N VAL A 299 -20.81 -18.76 39.53
CA VAL A 299 -20.31 -17.52 38.94
C VAL A 299 -21.47 -16.55 38.72
N GLU A 300 -22.60 -16.99 38.19
CA GLU A 300 -23.81 -16.18 38.00
C GLU A 300 -24.29 -15.57 39.33
N GLY A 301 -24.30 -16.37 40.40
CA GLY A 301 -24.64 -15.90 41.74
C GLY A 301 -23.65 -14.86 42.31
N LEU A 302 -22.37 -14.93 41.91
CA LEU A 302 -21.34 -13.98 42.35
C LEU A 302 -21.35 -12.67 41.54
N ILE A 303 -21.67 -12.72 40.24
CA ILE A 303 -21.71 -11.54 39.37
C ILE A 303 -23.10 -10.89 39.32
N GLY A 304 -24.14 -11.57 39.80
CA GLY A 304 -25.53 -11.09 39.78
C GLY A 304 -26.11 -10.97 38.37
N LYS A 305 -25.53 -11.68 37.41
CA LYS A 305 -25.92 -11.70 35.98
C LYS A 305 -25.87 -13.14 35.50
N LYS A 306 -26.77 -13.47 34.58
CA LYS A 306 -26.74 -14.76 33.88
C LYS A 306 -25.68 -14.74 32.79
N LEU A 307 -24.92 -15.81 32.69
CA LEU A 307 -23.82 -15.98 31.73
C LEU A 307 -24.31 -16.45 30.36
N TYR A 308 -25.50 -17.06 30.28
CA TYR A 308 -26.02 -17.68 29.05
C TYR A 308 -27.49 -17.34 28.72
N GLU A 309 -28.18 -16.49 29.49
CA GLU A 309 -29.51 -16.00 29.11
C GLU A 309 -29.41 -14.90 28.05
N GLY A 310 -30.15 -15.04 26.94
CA GLY A 310 -30.18 -14.05 25.84
C GLY A 310 -29.58 -14.52 24.51
N GLY A 311 -28.86 -15.65 24.46
CA GLY A 311 -28.26 -16.18 23.23
C GLY A 311 -26.97 -15.45 22.80
N HIS A 312 -26.77 -15.24 21.50
CA HIS A 312 -25.58 -14.64 20.86
C HIS A 312 -25.45 -13.11 21.07
N GLU A 313 -25.84 -12.59 22.23
CA GLU A 313 -25.63 -11.19 22.56
C GLU A 313 -24.15 -10.91 22.84
N ALA A 314 -23.65 -9.75 22.38
CA ALA A 314 -22.23 -9.40 22.46
C ALA A 314 -21.71 -9.34 23.90
N GLU A 315 -22.56 -8.97 24.87
CA GLU A 315 -22.21 -8.92 26.29
C GLU A 315 -21.97 -10.33 26.88
N THR A 316 -22.84 -11.28 26.54
CA THR A 316 -22.76 -12.69 26.95
C THR A 316 -21.46 -13.34 26.46
N ILE A 317 -21.15 -13.17 25.17
CA ILE A 317 -19.90 -13.68 24.57
C ILE A 317 -18.68 -13.12 25.29
N ARG A 318 -18.71 -11.82 25.63
CA ARG A 318 -17.62 -11.14 26.33
C ARG A 318 -17.42 -11.69 27.75
N LEU A 319 -18.48 -11.87 28.53
CA LEU A 319 -18.40 -12.40 29.90
C LEU A 319 -17.83 -13.83 29.92
N VAL A 320 -18.33 -14.70 29.04
CA VAL A 320 -17.86 -16.08 28.92
C VAL A 320 -16.38 -16.12 28.55
N HIS A 321 -15.95 -15.32 27.57
CA HIS A 321 -14.55 -15.24 27.17
C HIS A 321 -13.62 -14.88 28.35
N HIS A 322 -13.96 -13.86 29.14
CA HIS A 322 -13.12 -13.44 30.27
C HIS A 322 -13.08 -14.49 31.38
N LEU A 323 -14.20 -15.16 31.64
CA LEU A 323 -14.27 -16.26 32.60
C LEU A 323 -13.36 -17.41 32.18
N GLU A 324 -13.42 -17.82 30.91
CA GLU A 324 -12.57 -18.87 30.35
C GLU A 324 -11.09 -18.51 30.45
N GLN A 325 -10.70 -17.29 30.04
CA GLN A 325 -9.29 -16.87 30.13
C GLN A 325 -8.80 -16.79 31.59
N ALA A 326 -9.63 -16.31 32.52
CA ALA A 326 -9.28 -16.27 33.94
C ALA A 326 -9.17 -17.68 34.56
N LEU A 327 -10.07 -18.59 34.21
CA LEU A 327 -9.99 -20.01 34.60
C LEU A 327 -8.71 -20.66 34.08
N ARG A 328 -8.39 -20.44 32.80
CA ARG A 328 -7.20 -20.96 32.15
C ARG A 328 -5.92 -20.41 32.81
N ALA A 329 -5.85 -19.09 33.02
CA ALA A 329 -4.75 -18.43 33.73
C ALA A 329 -4.57 -18.95 35.16
N ASN A 330 -5.67 -19.23 35.87
CA ASN A 330 -5.62 -19.73 37.23
C ASN A 330 -5.16 -21.20 37.31
N ALA A 331 -5.76 -22.07 36.50
CA ALA A 331 -5.61 -23.52 36.60
C ALA A 331 -4.38 -24.08 35.86
N LEU A 332 -4.01 -23.49 34.72
CA LEU A 332 -2.98 -24.07 33.83
C LEU A 332 -1.64 -23.31 33.84
N TYR A 333 -1.65 -22.02 34.16
CA TYR A 333 -0.46 -21.17 34.10
C TYR A 333 0.02 -20.79 35.51
N LEU A 334 1.14 -21.37 35.90
CA LEU A 334 1.71 -21.24 37.24
C LEU A 334 2.91 -20.30 37.23
N ARG A 335 2.95 -19.45 38.25
CA ARG A 335 4.09 -18.58 38.54
C ARG A 335 5.33 -19.42 38.85
N ASP A 336 6.48 -18.95 38.39
CA ASP A 336 7.79 -19.58 38.48
C ASP A 336 7.92 -20.93 37.74
N ARG A 337 6.94 -21.24 36.89
CA ARG A 337 6.97 -22.37 35.94
C ARG A 337 6.73 -21.90 34.51
N ASP A 338 5.57 -21.28 34.27
CA ASP A 338 5.11 -20.87 32.94
C ASP A 338 5.41 -19.38 32.67
N TYR A 339 5.48 -18.57 33.74
CA TYR A 339 5.93 -17.17 33.72
C TYR A 339 6.59 -16.78 35.04
N VAL A 340 7.25 -15.63 35.04
CA VAL A 340 7.68 -14.92 36.24
C VAL A 340 7.07 -13.52 36.27
N VAL A 341 6.96 -12.93 37.46
CA VAL A 341 6.59 -11.52 37.63
C VAL A 341 7.83 -10.75 38.04
N LYS A 342 8.27 -9.80 37.21
CA LYS A 342 9.47 -9.00 37.46
C LYS A 342 9.19 -7.54 37.09
N ASP A 343 9.59 -6.61 37.96
CA ASP A 343 9.44 -5.16 37.76
C ASP A 343 7.98 -4.73 37.47
N GLY A 344 7.01 -5.49 37.99
CA GLY A 344 5.59 -5.24 37.74
C GLY A 344 5.13 -5.69 36.35
N GLU A 345 5.84 -6.61 35.69
CA GLU A 345 5.46 -7.19 34.40
C GLU A 345 5.47 -8.72 34.45
N VAL A 346 4.55 -9.34 33.69
CA VAL A 346 4.51 -10.79 33.48
C VAL A 346 5.43 -11.14 32.32
N ILE A 347 6.41 -12.02 32.54
CA ILE A 347 7.37 -12.45 31.54
C ILE A 347 7.24 -13.96 31.32
N ILE A 348 6.99 -14.38 30.08
CA ILE A 348 6.84 -15.79 29.72
C ILE A 348 8.18 -16.52 29.89
N VAL A 349 8.12 -17.72 30.46
CA VAL A 349 9.25 -18.67 30.52
C VAL A 349 9.11 -19.65 29.37
N ASP A 350 10.15 -19.78 28.54
CA ASP A 350 10.18 -20.78 27.48
C ASP A 350 10.24 -22.21 28.06
N GLU A 351 9.26 -23.05 27.72
CA GLU A 351 9.11 -24.40 28.31
C GLU A 351 10.29 -25.34 28.00
N PHE A 352 11.02 -25.12 26.91
CA PHE A 352 12.12 -25.99 26.49
C PHE A 352 13.46 -25.54 27.06
N THR A 353 13.68 -24.24 27.16
CA THR A 353 14.99 -23.65 27.47
C THR A 353 15.04 -22.97 28.84
N GLY A 354 13.89 -22.74 29.48
CA GLY A 354 13.77 -21.97 30.72
C GLY A 354 14.13 -20.49 30.56
N ARG A 355 14.31 -20.00 29.32
CA ARG A 355 14.70 -18.61 29.06
C ARG A 355 13.49 -17.69 29.24
N LEU A 356 13.74 -16.53 29.83
CA LEU A 356 12.76 -15.46 29.90
C LEU A 356 12.58 -14.84 28.51
N MET A 357 11.33 -14.66 28.10
CA MET A 357 10.94 -14.08 26.81
C MET A 357 10.30 -12.70 27.01
N PRO A 358 11.08 -11.65 27.34
CA PRO A 358 10.56 -10.30 27.50
C PRO A 358 9.95 -9.79 26.20
N GLY A 359 8.84 -9.06 26.30
CA GLY A 359 8.10 -8.51 25.16
C GLY A 359 7.19 -9.50 24.41
N ARG A 360 7.25 -10.81 24.72
CA ARG A 360 6.25 -11.77 24.22
C ARG A 360 5.04 -11.81 25.14
N ARG A 361 3.85 -11.84 24.55
CA ARG A 361 2.57 -11.96 25.25
C ARG A 361 1.81 -13.17 24.71
N TRP A 362 0.95 -13.75 25.56
CA TRP A 362 -0.01 -14.77 25.11
C TRP A 362 -1.20 -14.10 24.44
N SER A 363 -1.73 -14.71 23.39
CA SER A 363 -2.85 -14.20 22.60
C SER A 363 -4.20 -14.42 23.31
N GLU A 364 -5.26 -13.84 22.72
CA GLU A 364 -6.67 -14.05 23.11
C GLU A 364 -6.95 -13.68 24.58
N GLY A 365 -6.34 -12.60 25.07
CA GLY A 365 -6.62 -12.09 26.40
C GLY A 365 -5.99 -12.88 27.56
N LEU A 366 -5.32 -14.01 27.28
CA LEU A 366 -4.72 -14.85 28.32
C LEU A 366 -3.63 -14.10 29.11
N HIS A 367 -2.82 -13.26 28.45
CA HIS A 367 -1.77 -12.50 29.13
C HIS A 367 -2.37 -11.48 30.10
N GLN A 368 -3.44 -10.80 29.70
CA GLN A 368 -4.22 -9.87 30.52
C GLN A 368 -4.85 -10.57 31.72
N ALA A 369 -5.36 -11.79 31.53
CA ALA A 369 -5.88 -12.62 32.62
C ALA A 369 -4.80 -12.99 33.64
N ILE A 370 -3.57 -13.29 33.18
CA ILE A 370 -2.42 -13.56 34.07
C ILE A 370 -1.94 -12.29 34.78
N GLU A 371 -1.85 -11.16 34.07
CA GLU A 371 -1.57 -9.85 34.69
C GLU A 371 -2.58 -9.54 35.79
N ALA A 372 -3.88 -9.77 35.54
CA ALA A 372 -4.94 -9.57 36.53
C ALA A 372 -4.85 -10.56 37.70
N LYS A 373 -4.55 -11.84 37.44
CA LYS A 373 -4.31 -12.88 38.47
C LYS A 373 -3.18 -12.47 39.42
N GLU A 374 -2.09 -11.95 38.89
CA GLU A 374 -0.92 -11.53 39.69
C GLU A 374 -1.04 -10.10 40.24
N SER A 375 -2.20 -9.46 40.09
CA SER A 375 -2.46 -8.08 40.53
C SER A 375 -1.48 -7.05 39.92
N VAL A 376 -1.02 -7.32 38.70
CA VAL A 376 -0.20 -6.45 37.87
C VAL A 376 -1.09 -5.52 37.04
N GLN A 377 -0.52 -4.40 36.58
CA GLN A 377 -1.23 -3.49 35.67
C GLN A 377 -1.55 -4.22 34.35
N VAL A 378 -2.83 -4.51 34.14
CA VAL A 378 -3.34 -5.07 32.88
C VAL A 378 -3.10 -4.06 31.77
N GLN A 379 -2.26 -4.43 30.81
CA GLN A 379 -1.98 -3.59 29.65
C GLN A 379 -3.09 -3.77 28.61
N LYS A 380 -3.51 -2.67 27.98
CA LYS A 380 -4.44 -2.75 26.85
C LYS A 380 -3.70 -3.36 25.66
N GLU A 381 -4.22 -4.46 25.14
CA GLU A 381 -3.70 -5.03 23.90
C GLU A 381 -4.32 -4.30 22.70
N SER A 382 -3.59 -4.28 21.59
CA SER A 382 -4.16 -3.92 20.31
C SER A 382 -4.42 -5.23 19.57
N ARG A 383 -5.69 -5.55 19.34
CA ARG A 383 -6.06 -6.78 18.64
C ARG A 383 -5.87 -6.56 17.14
N THR A 384 -5.11 -7.43 16.50
CA THR A 384 -5.03 -7.47 15.02
C THR A 384 -6.33 -8.03 14.47
N LEU A 385 -7.04 -7.24 13.66
CA LEU A 385 -8.30 -7.63 13.02
C LEU A 385 -8.05 -8.26 11.65
N ALA A 386 -7.16 -7.66 10.86
CA ALA A 386 -6.85 -8.11 9.51
C ALA A 386 -5.40 -7.76 9.15
N THR A 387 -4.78 -8.61 8.33
CA THR A 387 -3.41 -8.38 7.85
C THR A 387 -3.21 -8.91 6.43
N ILE A 388 -2.40 -8.20 5.65
CA ILE A 388 -1.91 -8.65 4.33
C ILE A 388 -0.52 -8.08 4.10
N THR A 389 0.33 -8.80 3.38
CA THR A 389 1.62 -8.25 2.92
C THR A 389 1.45 -7.54 1.58
N PHE A 390 2.28 -6.53 1.29
CA PHE A 390 2.24 -5.87 -0.02
C PHE A 390 2.49 -6.86 -1.18
N GLN A 391 3.35 -7.86 -0.97
CA GLN A 391 3.58 -8.92 -1.96
C GLN A 391 2.27 -9.63 -2.33
N ASN A 392 1.50 -10.05 -1.33
CA ASN A 392 0.25 -10.76 -1.57
C ASN A 392 -0.83 -9.83 -2.13
N TYR A 393 -0.88 -8.58 -1.68
CA TYR A 393 -1.84 -7.60 -2.19
C TYR A 393 -1.65 -7.34 -3.69
N PHE A 394 -0.43 -6.98 -4.11
CA PHE A 394 -0.17 -6.65 -5.51
C PHE A 394 -0.21 -7.86 -6.46
N ARG A 395 -0.02 -9.08 -5.95
CA ARG A 395 -0.22 -10.32 -6.72
C ARG A 395 -1.68 -10.59 -7.11
N MET A 396 -2.65 -9.90 -6.52
CA MET A 396 -4.06 -10.05 -6.88
C MET A 396 -4.41 -9.39 -8.22
N TYR A 397 -3.57 -8.48 -8.74
CA TYR A 397 -3.84 -7.78 -9.99
C TYR A 397 -3.64 -8.69 -11.21
N GLU A 398 -4.58 -8.65 -12.16
CA GLU A 398 -4.50 -9.35 -13.46
C GLU A 398 -3.21 -8.92 -14.19
N LYS A 399 -2.86 -7.63 -14.10
CA LYS A 399 -1.61 -7.07 -14.59
C LYS A 399 -1.01 -6.11 -13.57
N LEU A 400 0.30 -6.25 -13.35
CA LEU A 400 1.09 -5.37 -12.49
C LEU A 400 2.26 -4.82 -13.29
N ALA A 401 2.55 -3.53 -13.13
CA ALA A 401 3.69 -2.87 -13.72
C ALA A 401 4.30 -1.89 -12.72
N GLY A 402 5.53 -1.44 -12.98
CA GLY A 402 6.16 -0.43 -12.13
C GLY A 402 7.22 0.40 -12.83
N MET A 403 7.60 1.50 -12.22
CA MET A 403 8.65 2.37 -12.75
C MET A 403 9.52 2.91 -11.63
N THR A 404 10.82 3.05 -11.88
CA THR A 404 11.79 3.60 -10.93
C THR A 404 13.11 3.93 -11.66
N GLY A 405 14.02 4.66 -11.02
CA GLY A 405 15.37 4.90 -11.54
C GLY A 405 16.41 3.82 -11.22
N THR A 406 16.04 2.85 -10.38
CA THR A 406 16.98 1.95 -9.67
C THR A 406 16.45 0.51 -9.53
N ALA A 407 15.87 -0.08 -10.58
CA ALA A 407 15.32 -1.44 -10.51
C ALA A 407 16.29 -2.56 -10.90
N ALA A 408 17.27 -2.31 -11.77
CA ALA A 408 18.11 -3.35 -12.35
C ALA A 408 18.92 -4.13 -11.30
N THR A 409 19.32 -3.45 -10.21
CA THR A 409 20.02 -4.08 -9.08
C THR A 409 19.16 -5.07 -8.31
N SER A 410 17.83 -4.91 -8.36
CA SER A 410 16.85 -5.74 -7.64
C SER A 410 15.99 -6.59 -8.58
N ALA A 411 16.38 -6.71 -9.85
CA ALA A 411 15.61 -7.42 -10.89
C ALA A 411 15.30 -8.88 -10.52
N GLU A 412 16.23 -9.58 -9.88
CA GLU A 412 16.03 -10.96 -9.43
C GLU A 412 14.90 -11.07 -8.39
N GLU A 413 14.81 -10.12 -7.47
CA GLU A 413 13.77 -10.08 -6.44
C GLU A 413 12.40 -9.80 -7.07
N PHE A 414 12.30 -8.80 -7.94
CA PHE A 414 11.06 -8.49 -8.68
C PHE A 414 10.54 -9.69 -9.46
N HIS A 415 11.41 -10.41 -10.17
CA HIS A 415 10.99 -11.59 -10.93
C HIS A 415 10.59 -12.77 -10.03
N LYS A 416 11.33 -13.02 -8.94
CA LYS A 416 11.00 -14.12 -8.02
C LYS A 416 9.68 -13.88 -7.29
N VAL A 417 9.46 -12.67 -6.80
CA VAL A 417 8.31 -12.32 -5.96
C VAL A 417 7.10 -11.92 -6.80
N TYR A 418 7.26 -11.07 -7.80
CA TYR A 418 6.13 -10.47 -8.52
C TYR A 418 5.99 -10.94 -9.97
N LYS A 419 6.95 -11.74 -10.48
CA LYS A 419 7.04 -12.11 -11.90
C LYS A 419 7.16 -10.91 -12.83
N LEU A 420 7.76 -9.82 -12.33
CA LEU A 420 8.03 -8.62 -13.09
C LEU A 420 9.47 -8.63 -13.61
N ASP A 421 9.62 -8.54 -14.93
CA ASP A 421 10.92 -8.32 -15.56
C ASP A 421 11.27 -6.83 -15.57
N VAL A 422 12.55 -6.50 -15.40
CA VAL A 422 13.05 -5.12 -15.46
C VAL A 422 13.60 -4.84 -16.84
N VAL A 423 13.18 -3.71 -17.43
CA VAL A 423 13.69 -3.20 -18.71
C VAL A 423 14.29 -1.81 -18.48
N SER A 424 15.59 -1.67 -18.72
CA SER A 424 16.28 -0.38 -18.66
C SER A 424 16.04 0.41 -19.93
N VAL A 425 15.26 1.48 -19.81
CA VAL A 425 14.94 2.38 -20.92
C VAL A 425 16.10 3.37 -21.12
N PRO A 426 16.52 3.64 -22.36
CA PRO A 426 17.56 4.64 -22.63
C PRO A 426 17.18 6.03 -22.09
N THR A 427 18.18 6.83 -21.72
CA THR A 427 17.97 8.24 -21.35
C THR A 427 17.71 9.09 -22.59
N ASN A 428 16.79 10.06 -22.50
CA ASN A 428 16.48 10.95 -23.63
C ASN A 428 17.71 11.73 -24.12
N LYS A 429 18.56 12.15 -23.18
CA LYS A 429 19.84 12.79 -23.46
C LYS A 429 20.99 11.95 -22.88
N PRO A 430 22.19 12.00 -23.46
CA PRO A 430 23.36 11.37 -22.86
C PRO A 430 23.61 11.92 -21.45
N ASN A 431 23.77 11.04 -20.47
CA ASN A 431 24.10 11.44 -19.11
C ASN A 431 25.56 11.95 -19.04
N VAL A 432 25.74 13.20 -18.62
CA VAL A 432 27.05 13.87 -18.46
C VAL A 432 27.44 14.08 -16.99
N ARG A 433 26.64 13.56 -16.04
CA ARG A 433 26.92 13.64 -14.61
C ARG A 433 28.21 12.89 -14.31
N LYS A 434 29.09 13.52 -13.52
CA LYS A 434 30.34 12.92 -13.08
C LYS A 434 30.14 12.28 -11.72
N ASP A 435 29.97 10.97 -11.71
CA ASP A 435 29.92 10.18 -10.48
C ASP A 435 31.36 9.92 -10.00
N LEU A 436 31.74 10.57 -8.88
CA LEU A 436 33.07 10.45 -8.30
C LEU A 436 33.15 9.17 -7.43
N PRO A 437 34.35 8.55 -7.30
CA PRO A 437 34.54 7.41 -6.42
C PRO A 437 34.25 7.73 -4.95
N ASP A 438 33.82 6.71 -4.20
CA ASP A 438 33.54 6.81 -2.78
C ASP A 438 34.79 7.24 -1.98
N LEU A 439 34.58 8.13 -1.00
CA LEU A 439 35.60 8.51 -0.02
C LEU A 439 35.36 7.75 1.29
N VAL A 440 36.30 6.88 1.65
CA VAL A 440 36.22 6.06 2.86
C VAL A 440 37.07 6.66 3.98
N PHE A 441 36.48 6.85 5.16
CA PHE A 441 37.13 7.48 6.32
C PHE A 441 37.28 6.51 7.48
N ARG A 442 38.38 6.62 8.24
CA ARG A 442 38.66 5.78 9.42
C ARG A 442 37.67 6.01 10.56
N THR A 443 37.14 7.22 10.71
CA THR A 443 36.21 7.58 11.79
C THR A 443 35.04 8.38 11.24
N GLU A 444 33.89 8.26 11.90
CA GLU A 444 32.69 9.03 11.57
C GLU A 444 32.90 10.54 11.72
N LYS A 445 33.62 10.96 12.76
CA LYS A 445 34.01 12.37 12.94
C LYS A 445 34.81 12.90 11.75
N GLY A 446 35.76 12.11 11.23
CA GLY A 446 36.54 12.46 10.04
C GLY A 446 35.66 12.61 8.80
N LYS A 447 34.73 11.67 8.59
CA LYS A 447 33.74 11.71 7.50
C LYS A 447 32.92 13.01 7.53
N PHE A 448 32.33 13.35 8.66
CA PHE A 448 31.47 14.54 8.77
C PHE A 448 32.24 15.85 8.66
N MET A 449 33.47 15.92 9.19
CA MET A 449 34.32 17.10 9.00
C MET A 449 34.69 17.30 7.52
N ALA A 450 35.02 16.23 6.81
CA ALA A 450 35.32 16.30 5.38
C ALA A 450 34.08 16.69 4.56
N LEU A 451 32.91 16.13 4.89
CA LEU A 451 31.63 16.47 4.27
C LEU A 451 31.29 17.96 4.48
N ALA A 452 31.34 18.46 5.72
CA ALA A 452 31.08 19.86 6.02
C ALA A 452 32.04 20.80 5.27
N SER A 453 33.33 20.44 5.20
CA SER A 453 34.34 21.20 4.46
C SER A 453 34.03 21.24 2.95
N ARG A 454 33.57 20.12 2.38
CA ARG A 454 33.17 20.03 0.97
C ARG A 454 31.93 20.85 0.67
N VAL A 455 30.89 20.75 1.51
CA VAL A 455 29.66 21.54 1.40
C VAL A 455 30.00 23.03 1.45
N LYS A 456 30.83 23.46 2.42
CA LYS A 456 31.29 24.84 2.53
C LYS A 456 32.00 25.31 1.25
N ALA A 457 32.97 24.54 0.75
CA ALA A 457 33.71 24.90 -0.47
C ALA A 457 32.82 25.01 -1.71
N LEU A 458 31.81 24.13 -1.84
CA LEU A 458 30.84 24.18 -2.93
C LEU A 458 29.92 25.41 -2.80
N ASN A 459 29.44 25.69 -1.60
CA ASN A 459 28.61 26.85 -1.32
C ASN A 459 29.36 28.18 -1.58
N GLU A 460 30.62 28.29 -1.13
CA GLU A 460 31.49 29.44 -1.41
C GLU A 460 31.75 29.63 -2.92
N ALA A 461 31.78 28.52 -3.68
CA ALA A 461 31.88 28.55 -5.14
C ALA A 461 30.54 28.82 -5.86
N GLY A 462 29.44 28.99 -5.11
CA GLY A 462 28.10 29.21 -5.65
C GLY A 462 27.45 27.96 -6.28
N ALA A 463 28.02 26.77 -6.06
CA ALA A 463 27.45 25.52 -6.54
C ALA A 463 26.36 25.01 -5.58
N PRO A 464 25.15 24.65 -6.07
CA PRO A 464 24.13 24.04 -5.24
C PRO A 464 24.58 22.64 -4.78
N VAL A 465 24.25 22.29 -3.53
CA VAL A 465 24.58 21.02 -2.88
C VAL A 465 23.33 20.36 -2.35
#